data_AF-A0A2J4Q1T7-F1
#
_entry.id   AF-A0A2J4Q1T7-F1
#
_cell.length_a   1.000
_cell.length_b   1.000
_cell.length_c   1.000
_cell.angle_alpha   90.00
_cell.angle_beta   90.00
_cell.angle_gamma   90.00
#
_symmetry.space_group_name_H-M   'P 1'
#
loop_
_entity.id
_entity.type
_entity.pdbx_description
1 polymer ?
#
loop_
_entity_poly.entity_id
_entity_poly.type
_entity_poly.pdbx_seq_one_letter_code
_entity_poly.pdbx_strand_id
1 'polypeptide(L)'
;MKYAPNVKALPKDKFTEAIIFAGADAYAHAQHWTESEGAKAGDKVPPVWLGAKQLAVLDDLRIVDTGRQFVRVIRSGALNEIQISRIATKLALADVKEARLFSGMHDAQAAEDWTQQLPRLKAQAECGESVPSMLGEKRQHKSN
;
A
#
# COMPACT_ATOMS: atom_id res chain seq x y z
N MET A 1 -3.68 2.69 18.72
CA MET A 1 -3.28 2.73 17.29
C MET A 1 -3.97 3.89 16.60
N LYS A 2 -3.23 4.71 15.85
CA LYS A 2 -3.77 5.85 15.08
C LYS A 2 -4.13 5.40 13.67
N TYR A 3 -5.00 6.16 12.99
CA TYR A 3 -5.34 5.92 11.60
C TYR A 3 -4.52 6.83 10.69
N ALA A 4 -4.04 6.30 9.57
CA ALA A 4 -3.54 7.14 8.50
C ALA A 4 -4.68 8.02 7.94
N PRO A 5 -4.35 9.14 7.30
CA PRO A 5 -5.33 10.00 6.65
C PRO A 5 -6.27 9.21 5.73
N ASN A 6 -7.56 9.54 5.75
CA ASN A 6 -8.60 8.96 4.88
C ASN A 6 -8.90 7.46 5.03
N VAL A 7 -8.20 6.71 5.90
CA VAL A 7 -8.52 5.29 6.14
C VAL A 7 -9.96 5.09 6.62
N LYS A 8 -10.47 6.01 7.45
CA LYS A 8 -11.86 5.99 7.91
C LYS A 8 -12.88 6.39 6.84
N ALA A 9 -12.43 6.98 5.73
CA ALA A 9 -13.28 7.35 4.60
C ALA A 9 -13.41 6.21 3.57
N LEU A 10 -12.62 5.14 3.70
CA LEU A 10 -12.72 3.97 2.82
C LEU A 10 -14.15 3.39 2.82
N PRO A 11 -14.62 2.87 1.68
CA PRO A 11 -15.95 2.29 1.57
C PRO A 11 -16.15 1.14 2.56
N LYS A 12 -17.37 0.98 3.09
CA LYS A 12 -17.68 -0.12 4.01
C LYS A 12 -17.52 -1.49 3.34
N ASP A 13 -17.90 -1.58 2.07
CA ASP A 13 -17.63 -2.75 1.23
C ASP A 13 -16.12 -2.98 1.13
N LYS A 14 -15.68 -4.21 1.42
CA LYS A 14 -14.25 -4.61 1.42
C LYS A 14 -13.73 -5.01 0.04
N PHE A 15 -14.61 -5.19 -0.94
CA PHE A 15 -14.23 -5.52 -2.31
C PHE A 15 -13.89 -4.28 -3.15
N THR A 16 -14.32 -3.10 -2.71
CA THR A 16 -13.85 -1.85 -3.32
C THR A 16 -12.34 -1.69 -3.07
N GLU A 17 -11.56 -1.47 -4.13
CA GLU A 17 -10.11 -1.30 -4.07
C GLU A 17 -9.74 -0.06 -3.25
N ALA A 18 -8.81 -0.21 -2.30
CA ALA A 18 -8.27 0.92 -1.55
C ALA A 18 -7.01 1.47 -2.23
N ILE A 19 -6.98 2.78 -2.50
CA ILE A 19 -5.83 3.46 -3.09
C ILE A 19 -5.02 4.16 -2.00
N ILE A 20 -3.72 3.91 -1.98
CA ILE A 20 -2.75 4.49 -1.04
C ILE A 20 -1.62 5.17 -1.82
N PHE A 21 -1.52 6.50 -1.73
CA PHE A 21 -0.33 7.21 -2.21
C PHE A 21 0.77 7.19 -1.15
N ALA A 22 2.00 6.85 -1.52
CA ALA A 22 3.11 6.73 -0.56
C ALA A 22 4.40 7.38 -1.08
N GLY A 23 5.02 8.21 -0.25
CA GLY A 23 6.28 8.90 -0.54
C GLY A 23 6.24 10.39 -0.22
N ALA A 24 7.32 11.10 -0.57
CA ALA A 24 7.48 12.53 -0.26
C ALA A 24 6.32 13.41 -0.75
N ASP A 25 5.73 13.07 -1.91
CA ASP A 25 4.69 13.86 -2.58
C ASP A 25 3.28 13.27 -2.43
N ALA A 26 3.11 12.30 -1.53
CA ALA A 26 1.87 11.53 -1.37
C ALA A 26 0.62 12.40 -1.13
N TYR A 27 0.75 13.49 -0.36
CA TYR A 27 -0.37 14.40 -0.10
C TYR A 27 -0.80 15.16 -1.36
N ALA A 28 0.17 15.70 -2.12
CA ALA A 28 -0.12 16.44 -3.35
C ALA A 28 -0.79 15.54 -4.40
N HIS A 29 -0.32 14.29 -4.54
CA HIS A 29 -0.93 13.31 -5.44
C HIS A 29 -2.33 12.90 -5.00
N ALA A 30 -2.55 12.71 -3.68
CA ALA A 30 -3.88 12.42 -3.14
C ALA A 30 -4.87 13.56 -3.36
N GLN A 31 -4.45 14.82 -3.17
CA GLN A 31 -5.27 15.98 -3.50
C GLN A 31 -5.59 16.03 -4.98
N HIS A 32 -4.57 15.89 -5.84
CA HIS A 32 -4.77 15.91 -7.28
C HIS A 32 -5.79 14.86 -7.71
N TRP A 33 -5.67 13.63 -7.21
CA TRP A 33 -6.65 12.57 -7.46
C TRP A 33 -8.08 12.98 -7.09
N THR A 34 -8.28 13.54 -5.91
CA THR A 34 -9.63 13.97 -5.48
C THR A 34 -10.17 15.13 -6.33
N GLU A 35 -9.31 16.06 -6.74
CA GLU A 35 -9.69 17.25 -7.49
C GLU A 35 -9.89 16.99 -9.00
N SER A 36 -9.24 15.97 -9.57
CA SER A 36 -9.31 15.66 -11.01
C SER A 36 -9.97 14.30 -11.29
N GLU A 37 -9.29 13.20 -11.00
CA GLU A 37 -9.65 11.86 -11.48
C GLU A 37 -10.85 11.26 -10.74
N GLY A 38 -10.88 11.37 -9.40
CA GLY A 38 -12.03 10.96 -8.59
C GLY A 38 -13.28 11.78 -8.90
N ALA A 39 -13.12 13.10 -9.04
CA ALA A 39 -14.22 13.99 -9.39
C ALA A 39 -14.85 13.66 -10.76
N LYS A 40 -14.03 13.34 -11.77
CA LYS A 40 -14.52 12.92 -13.10
C LYS A 40 -15.26 11.59 -13.08
N ALA A 41 -14.84 10.66 -12.22
CA ALA A 41 -15.48 9.36 -12.05
C ALA A 41 -16.72 9.40 -11.11
N GLY A 42 -17.00 10.54 -10.47
CA GLY A 42 -18.01 10.66 -9.43
C GLY A 42 -17.63 10.00 -8.10
N ASP A 43 -16.38 9.56 -7.97
CA ASP A 43 -15.84 8.98 -6.74
C ASP A 43 -15.46 10.10 -5.77
N LYS A 44 -16.15 10.13 -4.64
CA LYS A 44 -15.97 11.12 -3.57
C LYS A 44 -15.08 10.59 -2.44
N VAL A 45 -14.58 9.36 -2.55
CA VAL A 45 -13.75 8.76 -1.52
C VAL A 45 -12.31 9.24 -1.71
N PRO A 46 -11.78 10.02 -0.76
CA PRO A 46 -10.41 10.47 -0.88
C PRO A 46 -9.44 9.29 -0.64
N PRO A 47 -8.37 9.17 -1.43
CA PRO A 47 -7.38 8.11 -1.28
C PRO A 47 -6.61 8.30 0.03
N VAL A 48 -6.12 7.19 0.59
CA VAL A 48 -5.20 7.21 1.73
C VAL A 48 -3.86 7.75 1.26
N TRP A 49 -3.15 8.48 2.12
CA TRP A 49 -1.81 8.96 1.80
C TRP A 49 -0.84 8.80 2.97
N LEU A 50 0.40 8.43 2.63
CA LEU A 50 1.51 8.19 3.55
C LEU A 50 2.69 9.08 3.15
N GLY A 51 2.69 10.30 3.69
CA GLY A 51 3.80 11.24 3.54
C GLY A 51 4.93 10.96 4.53
N ALA A 52 5.99 11.77 4.51
CA ALA A 52 7.16 11.61 5.38
C ALA A 52 6.78 11.45 6.88
N LYS A 53 5.80 12.23 7.36
CA LYS A 53 5.32 12.17 8.75
C LYS A 53 4.66 10.83 9.07
N GLN A 54 3.83 10.29 8.18
CA GLN A 54 3.15 9.00 8.36
C GLN A 54 4.13 7.84 8.25
N LEU A 55 5.04 7.90 7.27
CA LEU A 55 6.07 6.88 7.08
C LEU A 55 7.02 6.77 8.29
N ALA A 56 7.30 7.89 8.98
CA ALA A 56 8.11 7.88 10.19
C ALA A 56 7.48 7.12 11.36
N VAL A 57 6.14 7.13 11.47
CA VAL A 57 5.38 6.47 12.55
C VAL A 57 4.53 5.31 12.04
N LEU A 58 4.97 4.67 10.94
CA LEU A 58 4.18 3.67 10.23
C LEU A 58 3.76 2.49 11.13
N ASP A 59 4.61 2.09 12.08
CA ASP A 59 4.32 0.95 12.99
C ASP A 59 3.12 1.22 13.91
N ASP A 60 2.84 2.48 14.24
CA ASP A 60 1.70 2.87 15.08
C ASP A 60 0.44 3.25 14.29
N LEU A 61 0.53 3.19 12.95
CA LEU A 61 -0.55 3.55 12.04
C LEU A 61 -1.26 2.33 11.46
N ARG A 62 -2.59 2.44 11.39
CA ARG A 62 -3.44 1.64 10.52
C ARG A 62 -3.55 2.37 9.18
N ILE A 63 -3.07 1.73 8.12
CA ILE A 63 -3.03 2.30 6.76
C ILE A 63 -4.16 1.80 5.85
N VAL A 64 -4.86 0.76 6.29
CA VAL A 64 -6.03 0.17 5.64
C VAL A 64 -6.92 -0.42 6.72
N ASP A 65 -8.18 -0.66 6.40
CA ASP A 65 -9.10 -1.39 7.25
C ASP A 65 -8.91 -2.91 7.14
N THR A 66 -9.18 -3.63 8.23
CA THR A 66 -9.00 -5.07 8.31
C THR A 66 -9.91 -5.81 7.33
N GLY A 67 -9.35 -6.81 6.63
CA GLY A 67 -10.07 -7.68 5.70
C GLY A 67 -10.34 -7.09 4.31
N ARG A 68 -9.77 -5.91 4.00
CA ARG A 68 -9.81 -5.30 2.65
C ARG A 68 -9.29 -6.30 1.62
N GLN A 69 -10.00 -6.50 0.51
CA GLN A 69 -9.59 -7.49 -0.48
C GLN A 69 -8.44 -6.98 -1.36
N PHE A 70 -8.57 -5.77 -1.90
CA PHE A 70 -7.64 -5.22 -2.88
C PHE A 70 -7.05 -3.89 -2.41
N VAL A 71 -5.72 -3.76 -2.48
CA VAL A 71 -5.01 -2.53 -2.18
C VAL A 71 -4.04 -2.17 -3.30
N ARG A 72 -4.12 -0.92 -3.73
CA ARG A 72 -3.19 -0.31 -4.68
C ARG A 72 -2.31 0.70 -3.96
N VAL A 73 -1.01 0.47 -3.95
CA VAL A 73 -0.03 1.44 -3.46
C VAL A 73 0.59 2.14 -4.65
N ILE A 74 0.56 3.47 -4.66
CA ILE A 74 1.11 4.29 -5.73
C ILE A 74 2.27 5.12 -5.18
N ARG A 75 3.47 4.89 -5.71
CA ARG A 75 4.64 5.66 -5.35
C ARG A 75 4.47 7.12 -5.77
N SER A 76 4.74 8.03 -4.85
CA SER A 76 4.60 9.49 -5.02
C SER A 76 5.86 10.16 -4.48
N GLY A 77 6.84 10.34 -5.35
CA GLY A 77 8.17 10.86 -4.99
C GLY A 77 9.07 9.81 -4.33
N ALA A 78 9.94 10.26 -3.43
CA ALA A 78 10.91 9.40 -2.75
C ALA A 78 10.22 8.41 -1.79
N LEU A 79 10.49 7.13 -2.01
CA LEU A 79 10.04 6.01 -1.17
C LEU A 79 11.13 4.92 -1.24
N ASN A 80 11.69 4.54 -0.09
CA ASN A 80 12.79 3.57 -0.03
C ASN A 80 12.30 2.13 0.20
N GLU A 81 13.16 1.13 -0.04
CA GLU A 81 12.81 -0.29 0.06
C GLU A 81 12.35 -0.70 1.47
N ILE A 82 12.93 -0.13 2.53
CA ILE A 82 12.52 -0.40 3.91
C ILE A 82 11.08 0.08 4.14
N GLN A 83 10.73 1.28 3.66
CA GLN A 83 9.38 1.82 3.74
C GLN A 83 8.39 0.97 2.93
N ILE A 84 8.79 0.53 1.73
CA ILE A 84 7.98 -0.37 0.89
C ILE A 84 7.69 -1.68 1.62
N SER A 85 8.72 -2.35 2.15
CA SER A 85 8.57 -3.59 2.91
C SER A 85 7.65 -3.40 4.13
N ARG A 86 7.81 -2.30 4.88
CA ARG A 86 6.95 -2.01 6.04
C ARG A 86 5.50 -1.77 5.62
N ILE A 87 5.24 -1.08 4.50
CA ILE A 87 3.89 -0.92 3.96
C ILE A 87 3.30 -2.29 3.62
N ALA A 88 4.02 -3.13 2.87
CA ALA A 88 3.54 -4.47 2.51
C ALA A 88 3.24 -5.33 3.76
N THR A 89 4.11 -5.28 4.76
CA THR A 89 3.91 -5.97 6.05
C THR A 89 2.66 -5.46 6.78
N LYS A 90 2.42 -4.15 6.75
CA LYS A 90 1.18 -3.56 7.31
C LYS A 90 -0.08 -4.04 6.60
N LEU A 91 -0.04 -4.19 5.27
CA LEU A 91 -1.16 -4.73 4.50
C LEU A 91 -1.40 -6.20 4.84
N ALA A 92 -0.32 -6.98 4.96
CA ALA A 92 -0.38 -8.38 5.36
C ALA A 92 -1.03 -8.57 6.75
N LEU A 93 -0.59 -7.79 7.74
CA LEU A 93 -1.16 -7.79 9.09
C LEU A 93 -2.63 -7.34 9.15
N ALA A 94 -3.09 -6.60 8.13
CA ALA A 94 -4.49 -6.19 8.00
C ALA A 94 -5.36 -7.22 7.26
N ASP A 95 -4.85 -8.42 6.97
CA ASP A 95 -5.53 -9.48 6.23
C ASP A 95 -5.91 -9.11 4.78
N VAL A 96 -5.10 -8.25 4.15
CA VAL A 96 -5.26 -7.93 2.73
C VAL A 96 -5.03 -9.17 1.87
N LYS A 97 -5.85 -9.36 0.82
CA LYS A 97 -5.73 -10.50 -0.09
C LYS A 97 -4.81 -10.21 -1.28
N GLU A 98 -4.98 -9.07 -1.92
CA GLU A 98 -4.17 -8.63 -3.05
C GLU A 98 -3.61 -7.23 -2.80
N ALA A 99 -2.31 -7.09 -3.00
CA ALA A 99 -1.62 -5.80 -2.86
C ALA A 99 -0.61 -5.62 -4.00
N ARG A 100 -0.68 -4.47 -4.68
CA ARG A 100 0.19 -4.14 -5.81
C ARG A 100 0.80 -2.76 -5.64
N LEU A 101 2.07 -2.62 -6.00
CA LEU A 101 2.79 -1.33 -6.05
C LEU A 101 2.89 -0.85 -7.49
N PHE A 102 2.58 0.42 -7.70
CA PHE A 102 2.71 1.13 -8.97
C PHE A 102 3.76 2.23 -8.83
N SER A 103 4.57 2.44 -9.86
CA SER A 103 5.62 3.47 -9.90
C SER A 103 5.07 4.89 -10.03
N GLY A 104 3.85 5.05 -10.54
CA GLY A 104 3.17 6.33 -10.70
C GLY A 104 1.66 6.19 -10.85
N MET A 105 0.96 7.32 -10.79
CA MET A 105 -0.52 7.39 -10.81
C MET A 105 -1.14 6.91 -12.12
N HIS A 106 -0.46 7.13 -13.26
CA HIS A 106 -0.96 6.81 -14.59
C HIS A 106 -0.48 5.46 -15.12
N ASP A 107 0.22 4.69 -14.30
CA ASP A 107 0.76 3.40 -14.73
C ASP A 107 -0.36 2.36 -14.81
N ALA A 108 -0.49 1.73 -15.98
CA ALA A 108 -1.48 0.68 -16.21
C ALA A 108 -1.05 -0.67 -15.60
N GLN A 109 0.25 -0.87 -15.34
CA GLN A 109 0.80 -2.11 -14.83
C GLN A 109 1.50 -1.89 -13.49
N ALA A 110 1.35 -2.85 -12.60
CA ALA A 110 2.04 -2.84 -11.32
C ALA A 110 3.53 -3.09 -11.53
N ALA A 111 4.36 -2.29 -10.85
CA ALA A 111 5.80 -2.51 -10.76
C ALA A 111 6.12 -3.75 -9.91
N GLU A 112 5.34 -3.99 -8.85
CA GLU A 112 5.45 -5.17 -8.00
C GLU A 112 4.06 -5.71 -7.62
N ASP A 113 3.93 -7.03 -7.59
CA ASP A 113 2.76 -7.72 -7.03
C ASP A 113 3.17 -8.47 -5.75
N TRP A 114 2.58 -8.07 -4.62
CA TRP A 114 2.88 -8.63 -3.30
C TRP A 114 1.90 -9.71 -2.86
N THR A 115 0.85 -10.00 -3.64
CA THR A 115 -0.24 -10.92 -3.29
C THR A 115 0.26 -12.25 -2.72
N GLN A 116 1.24 -12.86 -3.39
CA GLN A 116 1.80 -14.15 -2.97
C GLN A 116 2.70 -14.06 -1.73
N GLN A 117 3.20 -12.86 -1.42
CA GLN A 117 4.12 -12.63 -0.30
C GLN A 117 3.38 -12.29 0.99
N LEU A 118 2.15 -11.73 0.91
CA LEU A 118 1.39 -11.28 2.08
C LEU A 118 1.26 -12.34 3.19
N PRO A 119 0.91 -13.62 2.91
CA PRO A 119 0.80 -14.62 3.98
C PRO A 119 2.13 -14.85 4.71
N ARG A 120 3.25 -14.85 3.98
CA ARG A 120 4.60 -15.00 4.56
C ARG A 120 4.94 -13.78 5.43
N LEU A 121 4.71 -12.57 4.92
CA LEU A 121 4.98 -11.33 5.65
C LEU A 121 4.18 -11.25 6.96
N LYS A 122 2.92 -11.69 6.94
CA LYS A 122 2.08 -11.76 8.14
C LYS A 122 2.70 -12.71 9.17
N ALA A 123 3.02 -13.94 8.77
CA ALA A 123 3.61 -14.93 9.67
C ALA A 123 4.93 -14.46 10.28
N GLN A 124 5.82 -13.86 9.47
CA GLN A 124 7.10 -13.33 9.96
C GLN A 124 6.92 -12.19 10.97
N ALA A 125 6.00 -11.27 10.69
CA ALA A 125 5.70 -10.16 11.59
C ALA A 125 5.06 -10.63 12.91
N GLU A 126 4.21 -11.65 12.88
CA GLU A 126 3.60 -12.26 14.07
C GLU A 126 4.63 -13.06 14.91
N CYS A 127 5.62 -13.67 14.26
CA CYS A 127 6.73 -14.36 14.94
C CYS A 127 7.81 -13.41 15.51
N GLY A 128 7.67 -12.09 15.29
CA GLY A 128 8.60 -11.09 15.82
C GLY A 128 9.91 -10.94 15.02
N GLU A 129 9.96 -11.44 13.78
CA GLU A 129 11.12 -11.18 12.91
C GLU A 129 11.18 -9.70 12.50
N SER A 130 12.38 -9.10 12.57
CA SER A 130 12.61 -7.73 12.11
C SER A 130 12.40 -7.61 10.59
N VAL A 131 11.75 -6.50 10.17
CA VAL A 131 11.39 -6.10 8.79
C VAL A 131 11.68 -7.16 7.72
N PRO A 132 10.65 -7.90 7.26
CA PRO A 132 10.83 -8.93 6.24
C PRO A 132 11.46 -8.37 4.95
N SER A 133 12.50 -9.02 4.45
CA SER A 133 12.95 -8.76 3.08
C SER A 133 11.87 -9.23 2.09
N MET A 134 11.42 -8.32 1.24
CA MET A 134 10.45 -8.58 0.15
C MET A 134 11.10 -9.35 -1.01
N LEU A 135 12.43 -9.47 -1.04
CA LEU A 135 13.18 -10.21 -2.03
C LEU A 135 13.07 -11.71 -1.76
N GLY A 136 11.96 -12.31 -2.21
CA GLY A 136 11.91 -13.74 -2.48
C GLY A 136 12.72 -14.03 -3.75
N GLU A 137 13.56 -15.07 -3.69
CA GLU A 137 14.47 -15.52 -4.74
C GLU A 137 13.92 -15.32 -6.15
N LYS A 138 14.64 -14.54 -6.96
CA LYS A 138 14.55 -14.66 -8.42
C LYS A 138 14.89 -16.11 -8.75
N ARG A 139 13.88 -16.97 -8.97
CA ARG A 139 14.10 -18.28 -9.57
C ARG A 139 14.71 -18.02 -10.94
N GLN A 140 16.03 -18.13 -11.02
CA GLN A 140 16.73 -18.20 -12.29
C GLN A 140 16.19 -19.45 -13.01
N HIS A 141 15.27 -19.25 -13.96
CA HIS A 141 15.10 -20.24 -15.02
C HIS A 141 16.37 -20.21 -15.86
N LYS A 142 17.35 -21.04 -15.48
CA LYS A 142 18.34 -21.53 -16.43
C LYS A 142 17.60 -22.48 -17.38
N SER A 143 17.27 -21.99 -18.56
CA SER A 143 17.00 -22.86 -19.70
C SER A 143 18.31 -23.56 -20.07
N ASN A 144 18.25 -24.88 -20.08
CA ASN A 144 19.27 -25.77 -20.62
C ASN A 144 19.11 -25.90 -22.14
#